data_AF-A0AAU4MS19-F1
#
_entry.id   AF-A0AAU4MS19-F1
#
_cell.length_a   1.000
_cell.length_b   1.000
_cell.length_c   1.000
_cell.angle_alpha   90.00
_cell.angle_beta   90.00
_cell.angle_gamma   90.00
#
_symmetry.space_group_name_H-M   'P 1'
#
loop_
_entity.id
_entity.type
_entity.pdbx_description
1 polymer ?
#
loop_
_entity_poly.entity_id
_entity_poly.type
_entity_poly.pdbx_seq_one_letter_code
_entity_poly.pdbx_strand_id
1 'polypeptide(L)'
;MTAPLEALNTARRTVRYLVGWTITEDDEKAIAKLPASAWETSLRQSGEVQEGYSVAELTGLNTRPGWPIGMRLPVRRVRPAGRHQKKPTAFEKRTDWKYSVIATDVRHM
;
A
#
# COMPACT_ATOMS: atom_id res chain seq x y z
N MET A 1 25.80 0.37 2.36
CA MET A 1 25.37 1.14 3.54
C MET A 1 24.01 1.74 3.24
N THR A 2 22.92 1.13 3.73
CA THR A 2 21.56 1.63 3.51
C THR A 2 21.34 2.81 4.45
N ALA A 3 21.16 4.02 3.90
CA ALA A 3 20.80 5.16 4.73
C ALA A 3 19.42 4.89 5.37
N PRO A 4 19.21 5.13 6.68
CA PRO A 4 17.92 4.99 7.34
C PRO A 4 16.83 5.76 6.57
N LEU A 5 15.57 5.27 6.55
CA LEU A 5 14.48 5.99 5.87
C LEU A 5 14.30 7.41 6.43
N GLU A 6 14.71 7.65 7.68
CA GLU A 6 14.76 8.98 8.30
C GLU A 6 15.66 9.96 7.54
N ALA A 7 16.75 9.51 6.93
CA ALA A 7 17.64 10.33 6.11
C ALA A 7 16.98 10.79 4.80
N LEU A 8 15.84 10.17 4.42
CA LEU A 8 15.01 10.59 3.29
C LEU A 8 14.04 11.73 3.64
N ASN A 9 13.96 12.13 4.92
CA ASN A 9 13.20 13.32 5.32
C ASN A 9 13.90 14.58 4.83
N THR A 10 13.27 15.28 3.89
CA THR A 10 13.78 16.53 3.36
C THR A 10 12.62 17.49 3.11
N ALA A 11 12.84 18.79 3.39
CA ALA A 11 11.89 19.84 3.06
C ALA A 11 11.65 19.99 1.54
N ARG A 12 12.49 19.36 0.70
CA ARG A 12 12.32 19.33 -0.76
C ARG A 12 11.22 18.38 -1.23
N ARG A 13 10.67 17.55 -0.34
CA ARG A 13 9.57 16.63 -0.64
C ARG A 13 8.32 17.12 0.06
N THR A 14 7.27 17.40 -0.71
CA THR A 14 5.98 17.79 -0.18
C THR A 14 4.99 16.65 -0.37
N VAL A 15 4.32 16.28 0.73
CA VAL A 15 3.14 15.41 0.72
C VAL A 15 1.96 16.31 0.96
N ARG A 16 1.10 16.54 -0.04
CA ARG A 16 -0.09 17.40 0.15
C ARG A 16 -1.23 16.63 0.76
N TYR A 17 -1.34 15.33 0.47
CA TYR A 17 -2.35 14.48 1.10
C TYR A 17 -1.92 13.03 1.20
N LEU A 18 -2.53 12.37 2.18
CA LEU A 18 -2.53 10.94 2.36
C LEU A 18 -3.91 10.55 2.89
N VAL A 19 -4.69 9.85 2.07
CA VAL A 19 -6.10 9.53 2.37
C VAL A 19 -6.29 8.03 2.25
N GLY A 20 -6.79 7.39 3.30
CA GLY A 20 -7.22 5.99 3.28
C GLY A 20 -8.75 5.87 3.36
N TRP A 21 -9.27 4.72 2.98
CA TRP A 21 -10.69 4.38 3.07
C TRP A 21 -10.89 2.89 3.35
N THR A 22 -12.12 2.50 3.64
CA THR A 22 -12.51 1.08 3.76
C THR A 22 -12.41 0.42 2.38
N ILE A 23 -11.63 -0.67 2.29
CA ILE A 23 -11.46 -1.45 1.06
C ILE A 23 -12.83 -1.80 0.46
N THR A 24 -12.99 -1.51 -0.83
CA THR A 24 -14.18 -1.86 -1.61
C THR A 24 -13.93 -3.07 -2.49
N GLU A 25 -14.99 -3.63 -3.08
CA GLU A 25 -14.86 -4.73 -4.05
C GLU A 25 -14.00 -4.35 -5.27
N ASP A 26 -14.07 -3.09 -5.71
CA ASP A 26 -13.26 -2.62 -6.85
C ASP A 26 -11.77 -2.52 -6.49
N ASP A 27 -11.46 -2.19 -5.23
CA ASP A 27 -10.10 -2.25 -4.71
C ASP A 27 -9.58 -3.70 -4.72
N GLU A 28 -10.39 -4.65 -4.24
CA GLU A 28 -10.03 -6.08 -4.27
C GLU A 28 -9.82 -6.61 -5.69
N LYS A 29 -10.68 -6.23 -6.64
CA LYS A 29 -10.53 -6.57 -8.07
C LYS A 29 -9.23 -6.00 -8.64
N ALA A 30 -8.85 -4.78 -8.28
CA ALA A 30 -7.59 -4.19 -8.72
C ALA A 30 -6.38 -4.89 -8.08
N ILE A 31 -6.44 -5.21 -6.78
CA ILE A 31 -5.40 -5.95 -6.06
C ILE A 31 -5.20 -7.35 -6.66
N ALA A 32 -6.28 -8.02 -7.07
CA ALA A 32 -6.22 -9.34 -7.70
C ALA A 32 -5.46 -9.35 -9.04
N LYS A 33 -5.31 -8.21 -9.71
CA LYS A 33 -4.56 -8.06 -10.96
C LYS A 33 -3.05 -7.94 -10.73
N LEU A 34 -2.60 -7.68 -9.50
CA LEU A 34 -1.17 -7.55 -9.22
C LEU A 34 -0.48 -8.92 -9.32
N PRO A 35 0.58 -9.04 -10.14
CA PRO A 35 1.39 -10.26 -10.13
C PRO A 35 2.16 -10.39 -8.81
N ALA A 36 2.58 -11.60 -8.47
CA ALA A 36 3.38 -11.84 -7.26
C ALA A 36 4.66 -11.00 -7.20
N SER A 37 5.28 -10.74 -8.37
CA SER A 37 6.50 -9.93 -8.51
C SER A 37 6.31 -8.43 -8.26
N ALA A 38 5.07 -7.93 -8.26
CA ALA A 38 4.79 -6.51 -7.95
C ALA A 38 4.83 -6.21 -6.44
N TRP A 39 4.91 -7.24 -5.59
CA TRP A 39 4.94 -7.09 -4.15
C TRP A 39 6.37 -7.02 -3.62
N GLU A 40 6.71 -5.91 -2.99
CA GLU A 40 7.99 -5.71 -2.31
C GLU A 40 7.79 -5.82 -0.80
N THR A 41 8.76 -6.42 -0.10
CA THR A 41 8.69 -6.51 1.36
C THR A 41 8.81 -5.13 1.98
N SER A 42 7.92 -4.82 2.94
CA SER A 42 7.96 -3.53 3.62
C SER A 42 9.23 -3.37 4.43
N LEU A 43 9.66 -2.12 4.63
CA LEU A 43 10.79 -1.78 5.48
C LEU A 43 10.31 -1.11 6.77
N ARG A 44 11.04 -1.35 7.87
CA ARG A 44 10.96 -0.56 9.10
C ARG A 44 11.63 0.80 8.88
N GLN A 45 11.40 1.74 9.81
CA GLN A 45 12.07 3.05 9.78
C GLN A 45 13.61 2.94 9.77
N SER A 46 14.15 1.92 10.43
CA SER A 46 15.58 1.57 10.40
C SER A 46 16.10 1.15 9.03
N GLY A 47 15.22 0.88 8.06
CA GLY A 47 15.56 0.29 6.76
C GLY A 47 15.62 -1.24 6.75
N GLU A 48 15.34 -1.89 7.88
CA GLU A 48 15.29 -3.36 7.97
C GLU A 48 14.00 -3.93 7.39
N VAL A 49 14.08 -5.15 6.87
CA VAL A 49 12.93 -5.89 6.34
C VAL A 49 11.89 -6.15 7.42
N GLN A 50 10.62 -5.92 7.09
CA GLN A 50 9.48 -6.18 7.95
C GLN A 50 8.72 -7.42 7.46
N GLU A 51 9.07 -8.60 7.99
CA GLU A 51 8.43 -9.87 7.62
C GLU A 51 6.91 -9.86 7.85
N GLY A 52 6.18 -10.48 6.92
CA GLY A 52 4.71 -10.52 6.97
C GLY A 52 4.03 -9.22 6.54
N TYR A 53 4.78 -8.28 5.96
CA TYR A 53 4.27 -7.05 5.37
C TYR A 53 4.83 -6.86 3.97
N SER A 54 3.97 -6.47 3.03
CA SER A 54 4.41 -6.12 1.68
C SER A 54 3.65 -4.91 1.15
N VAL A 55 4.25 -4.21 0.21
CA VAL A 55 3.65 -3.09 -0.52
C VAL A 55 3.68 -3.35 -2.02
N ALA A 56 2.75 -2.75 -2.73
CA ALA A 56 2.70 -2.73 -4.20
C ALA A 56 2.03 -1.43 -4.66
N GLU A 57 2.04 -1.18 -5.97
CA GLU A 57 1.46 0.01 -6.58
C GLU A 57 0.19 -0.35 -7.38
N LEU A 58 -0.96 0.23 -7.04
CA LEU A 58 -2.23 0.05 -7.77
C LEU A 58 -2.49 1.16 -8.80
N THR A 59 -1.62 2.16 -8.89
CA THR A 59 -1.76 3.25 -9.86
C THR A 59 -1.92 2.69 -11.28
N GLY A 60 -2.98 3.11 -11.97
CA GLY A 60 -3.34 2.62 -13.31
C GLY A 60 -4.15 1.32 -13.34
N LEU A 61 -4.12 0.50 -12.27
CA LEU A 61 -4.96 -0.70 -12.14
C LEU A 61 -6.32 -0.39 -11.51
N ASN A 62 -6.38 0.65 -10.69
CA ASN A 62 -7.59 1.16 -10.04
C ASN A 62 -7.78 2.63 -10.41
N THR A 63 -8.27 2.88 -11.63
CA THR A 63 -8.56 4.24 -12.10
C THR A 63 -9.91 4.71 -11.59
N ARG A 64 -9.94 5.90 -10.99
CA ARG A 64 -11.16 6.49 -10.45
C ARG A 64 -11.48 7.78 -11.21
N PRO A 65 -12.63 7.86 -11.91
CA PRO A 65 -13.03 9.08 -12.61
C PRO A 65 -13.08 10.29 -11.66
N GLY A 66 -12.58 11.44 -12.13
CA GLY A 66 -12.57 12.70 -11.38
C GLY A 66 -11.47 12.83 -10.31
N TRP A 67 -10.59 11.84 -10.17
CA TRP A 67 -9.48 11.92 -9.23
C TRP A 67 -8.30 12.75 -9.78
N PRO A 68 -7.49 13.40 -8.92
CA PRO A 68 -6.40 14.27 -9.36
C PRO A 68 -5.37 13.56 -10.25
N ILE A 69 -4.87 14.28 -11.26
CA ILE A 69 -3.79 13.80 -12.14
C ILE A 69 -2.52 13.57 -11.32
N GLY A 70 -1.84 12.46 -11.58
CA GLY A 70 -0.57 12.13 -10.93
C GLY A 70 -0.71 11.58 -9.51
N MET A 71 -1.93 11.30 -9.05
CA MET A 71 -2.16 10.60 -7.79
C MET A 71 -1.71 9.14 -7.87
N ARG A 72 -1.13 8.66 -6.79
CA ARG A 72 -0.75 7.26 -6.60
C ARG A 72 -1.66 6.50 -5.64
N LEU A 73 -1.70 5.18 -5.82
CA LEU A 73 -2.42 4.23 -4.99
C LEU A 73 -1.52 3.12 -4.42
N PRO A 74 -0.62 3.43 -3.47
CA PRO A 74 0.10 2.40 -2.74
C PRO A 74 -0.89 1.48 -1.99
N VAL A 75 -0.73 0.18 -2.19
CA VAL A 75 -1.42 -0.85 -1.39
C VAL A 75 -0.43 -1.52 -0.48
N ARG A 76 -0.85 -1.76 0.75
CA ARG A 76 -0.11 -2.55 1.74
C ARG A 76 -0.92 -3.78 2.11
N ARG A 77 -0.22 -4.90 2.30
CA ARG A 77 -0.77 -6.13 2.85
C ARG A 77 -0.04 -6.56 4.12
N VAL A 78 -0.77 -7.16 5.05
CA VAL A 78 -0.25 -7.73 6.30
C VAL A 78 -0.83 -9.12 6.56
N ARG A 79 -0.01 -10.06 7.04
CA ARG A 79 -0.51 -11.36 7.50
C ARG A 79 -1.39 -11.14 8.75
N PRO A 80 -2.68 -11.50 8.72
CA PRO A 80 -3.58 -11.20 9.81
C PRO A 80 -3.15 -11.86 11.13
N ALA A 81 -2.92 -11.06 12.17
CA ALA A 81 -2.63 -11.53 13.53
C ALA A 81 -3.45 -10.75 14.56
N GLY A 82 -3.87 -11.44 15.63
CA GLY A 82 -4.64 -10.85 16.73
C GLY A 82 -5.86 -10.06 16.25
N ARG A 83 -5.88 -8.75 16.53
CA ARG A 83 -7.01 -7.86 16.20
C ARG A 83 -7.37 -7.81 14.71
N HIS A 84 -6.45 -8.15 13.81
CA HIS A 84 -6.67 -8.10 12.36
C HIS A 84 -7.61 -9.20 11.84
N GLN A 85 -7.85 -10.26 12.63
CA GLN A 85 -8.70 -11.39 12.27
C GLN A 85 -10.21 -11.10 12.41
N LYS A 86 -10.59 -9.94 12.95
CA LYS A 86 -12.00 -9.59 13.09
C LYS A 86 -12.60 -9.17 11.75
N LYS A 87 -13.65 -9.89 11.32
CA LYS A 87 -14.48 -9.62 10.13
C LYS A 87 -13.68 -9.42 8.82
N PRO A 88 -12.85 -10.38 8.38
CA PRO A 88 -12.16 -10.28 7.11
C PRO A 88 -13.14 -10.42 5.94
N THR A 89 -12.87 -9.73 4.84
CA THR A 89 -13.64 -9.91 3.59
C THR A 89 -13.41 -11.31 3.02
N ALA A 90 -14.24 -11.73 2.06
CA ALA A 90 -14.04 -13.01 1.38
C ALA A 90 -12.69 -13.06 0.64
N PHE A 91 -12.26 -11.93 0.07
CA PHE A 91 -10.97 -11.79 -0.59
C PHE A 91 -9.81 -11.97 0.40
N GLU A 92 -9.86 -11.28 1.55
CA GLU A 92 -8.84 -11.38 2.59
C GLU A 92 -8.70 -12.80 3.15
N LYS A 93 -9.82 -13.52 3.32
CA LYS A 93 -9.82 -14.94 3.70
C LYS A 93 -9.14 -15.82 2.66
N ARG A 94 -9.41 -15.57 1.37
CA ARG A 94 -8.86 -16.36 0.26
C ARG A 94 -7.36 -16.14 0.09
N THR A 95 -6.87 -14.93 0.31
CA THR A 95 -5.47 -14.59 0.10
C THR A 95 -4.60 -14.78 1.35
N ASP A 96 -5.20 -14.92 2.54
CA ASP A 96 -4.50 -14.90 3.83
C ASP A 96 -3.76 -13.57 4.10
N TRP A 97 -4.32 -12.48 3.58
CA TRP A 97 -3.78 -11.14 3.71
C TRP A 97 -4.87 -10.14 4.04
N LYS A 98 -4.56 -9.17 4.91
CA LYS A 98 -5.38 -7.99 5.15
C LYS A 98 -4.80 -6.80 4.40
N TYR A 99 -5.64 -6.02 3.75
CA TYR A 99 -5.20 -4.94 2.85
C TYR A 99 -5.55 -3.55 3.37
N SER A 100 -4.74 -2.58 2.98
CA SER A 100 -5.01 -1.16 3.14
C SER A 100 -4.48 -0.41 1.92
N VAL A 101 -5.30 0.47 1.34
CA VAL A 101 -4.91 1.33 0.22
C VAL A 101 -4.90 2.77 0.71
N ILE A 102 -3.93 3.54 0.22
CA ILE A 102 -3.90 4.99 0.40
C ILE A 102 -3.84 5.69 -0.96
N ALA A 103 -4.45 6.87 -1.03
CA ALA A 103 -4.26 7.83 -2.10
C ALA A 103 -3.26 8.90 -1.64
N THR A 104 -2.27 9.20 -2.48
CA THR A 104 -1.27 10.22 -2.18
C THR A 104 -0.73 10.88 -3.45
N ASP A 105 -0.13 12.06 -3.33
CA ASP A 105 0.51 12.78 -4.43
C ASP A 105 2.05 12.73 -4.38
N VAL A 106 2.61 11.82 -3.56
CA VAL A 106 4.06 11.62 -3.47
C VAL A 106 4.60 11.13 -4.82
N ARG A 107 5.33 12.00 -5.51
CA ARG A 107 6.01 11.65 -6.76
C ARG A 107 7.10 10.60 -6.50
N HIS A 108 7.30 9.70 -7.46
CA HIS A 108 8.40 8.72 -7.40
C HIS A 108 9.74 9.45 -7.18
N MET A 109 10.60 8.83 -6.36
CA MET A 109 11.95 9.33 -6.08
C MET A 109 12.84 9.27 -7.31
#